data_AF-A0A291RYI9-F1
#
_entry.id   AF-A0A291RYI9-F1
#
_cell.length_a   1.000
_cell.length_b   1.000
_cell.length_c   1.000
_cell.angle_alpha   90.00
_cell.angle_beta   90.00
_cell.angle_gamma   90.00
#
_symmetry.space_group_name_H-M   'P 1'
#
loop_
_entity.id
_entity.type
_entity.pdbx_description
1 polymer ?
#
loop_
_entity_poly.entity_id
_entity_poly.type
_entity_poly.pdbx_seq_one_letter_code
_entity_poly.pdbx_strand_id
1 'polypeptide(L)'
;MADRDHVSAVVVAGTDSLAAQLHRRSEAARRLPGSDPWVHGLHDTDHAPSVRELTAWSAAAADLYSIGCTPIIPAEIARVLWRKGGAARELAERVYRAGGVAA
;
A
#
# COMPACT_ATOMS: atom_id res chain seq x y z
N MET A 1 32.54 -51.12 -20.17
CA MET A 1 31.70 -50.35 -21.11
C MET A 1 30.46 -49.97 -20.31
N ALA A 2 30.54 -48.91 -19.48
CA ALA A 2 30.10 -47.56 -19.85
C ALA A 2 28.64 -47.61 -20.33
N ASP A 3 27.67 -47.08 -19.60
CA ASP A 3 27.58 -45.64 -19.38
C ASP A 3 26.74 -45.28 -18.15
N ARG A 4 27.18 -44.23 -17.48
CA ARG A 4 26.47 -43.52 -16.41
C ARG A 4 25.67 -42.44 -17.10
N ASP A 5 24.35 -42.43 -16.93
CA ASP A 5 23.62 -41.16 -17.02
C ASP A 5 22.99 -40.84 -15.68
N HIS A 6 23.74 -40.01 -14.97
CA HIS A 6 23.34 -39.25 -13.81
C HIS A 6 22.14 -38.37 -14.16
N VAL A 7 20.95 -38.72 -13.63
CA VAL A 7 19.91 -37.73 -13.42
C VAL A 7 20.37 -36.83 -12.28
N SER A 8 21.10 -35.76 -12.65
CA SER A 8 21.45 -34.67 -11.76
C SER A 8 20.16 -34.02 -11.27
N ALA A 9 19.75 -34.39 -10.06
CA ALA A 9 18.79 -33.62 -9.29
C ALA A 9 19.40 -32.23 -9.09
N VAL A 10 18.90 -31.26 -9.85
CA VAL A 10 19.14 -29.84 -9.61
C VAL A 10 18.74 -29.59 -8.17
N VAL A 11 19.74 -29.32 -7.33
CA VAL A 11 19.56 -28.87 -5.95
C VAL A 11 18.79 -27.55 -6.02
N VAL A 12 17.47 -27.64 -5.79
CA VAL A 12 16.60 -26.47 -5.63
C VAL A 12 17.01 -25.80 -4.33
N ALA A 13 17.88 -24.80 -4.45
CA ALA A 13 18.23 -23.92 -3.35
C ALA A 13 16.97 -23.15 -2.93
N GLY A 14 16.42 -23.54 -1.78
CA GLY A 14 15.40 -22.77 -1.04
C GLY A 14 14.15 -23.58 -0.70
N THR A 15 14.23 -24.42 0.34
CA THR A 15 13.07 -25.09 0.98
C THR A 15 12.24 -24.12 1.82
N ASP A 16 12.00 -22.92 1.31
CA ASP A 16 11.00 -22.03 1.87
C ASP A 16 9.73 -22.18 1.05
N SER A 17 8.62 -22.45 1.73
CA SER A 17 7.32 -22.48 1.08
C SER A 17 7.12 -21.17 0.31
N LEU A 18 6.44 -21.24 -0.84
CA LEU A 18 6.13 -20.06 -1.64
C LEU A 18 5.51 -18.95 -0.77
N ALA A 19 4.67 -19.33 0.20
CA ALA A 19 4.10 -18.42 1.19
C ALA A 19 5.15 -17.69 2.05
N ALA A 20 6.17 -18.39 2.56
CA ALA A 20 7.26 -17.78 3.32
C ALA A 20 8.09 -16.82 2.47
N GLN A 21 8.35 -17.18 1.20
CA GLN A 21 9.05 -16.30 0.27
C GLN A 21 8.25 -15.03 -0.06
N LEU A 22 6.94 -15.16 -0.31
CA LEU A 22 6.05 -14.03 -0.56
C LEU A 22 5.90 -13.14 0.67
N HIS A 23 5.78 -13.73 1.86
CA HIS A 23 5.71 -13.00 3.12
C HIS A 23 6.97 -12.15 3.35
N ARG A 24 8.17 -12.73 3.18
CA ARG A 24 9.43 -11.98 3.31
C ARG A 24 9.57 -10.85 2.29
N ARG A 25 9.12 -11.07 1.04
CA ARG A 25 9.10 -10.03 0.00
C ARG A 25 8.15 -8.89 0.36
N SER A 26 6.96 -9.21 0.88
CA SER A 26 5.99 -8.21 1.37
C SER A 26 6.56 -7.40 2.53
N GLU A 27 7.17 -8.07 3.51
CA GLU A 27 7.83 -7.42 4.64
C GLU A 27 9.01 -6.54 4.20
N ALA A 28 9.79 -6.97 3.21
CA ALA A 28 10.89 -6.17 2.66
C ALA A 28 10.37 -4.94 1.89
N ALA A 29 9.28 -5.07 1.12
CA ALA A 29 8.65 -3.95 0.44
C ALA A 29 8.13 -2.89 1.43
N ARG A 30 7.56 -3.32 2.57
CA ARG A 30 7.11 -2.44 3.66
C ARG A 30 8.25 -1.68 4.35
N ARG A 31 9.47 -2.21 4.33
CA ARG A 31 10.66 -1.58 4.95
C ARG A 31 11.27 -0.46 4.10
N LEU A 32 10.88 -0.33 2.83
CA LEU A 32 11.37 0.76 1.99
C LEU A 32 10.66 2.07 2.40
N PRO A 33 11.40 3.07 2.92
CA PRO A 33 10.83 4.40 3.11
C PRO A 33 10.36 4.92 1.76
N GLY A 34 9.06 5.21 1.65
CA GLY A 34 8.48 5.74 0.41
C GLY A 34 7.79 4.71 -0.50
N SER A 35 7.67 3.43 -0.10
CA SER A 35 6.78 2.52 -0.82
C SER A 35 5.34 3.04 -0.76
N ASP A 36 4.68 3.15 -1.92
CA ASP A 36 3.27 3.53 -1.99
C ASP A 36 2.43 2.38 -1.37
N PRO A 37 1.72 2.62 -0.26
CA PRO A 37 0.91 1.58 0.37
C PRO A 37 -0.31 1.19 -0.49
N TRP A 38 -0.58 1.93 -1.57
CA TRP A 38 -1.79 1.76 -2.35
C TRP A 38 -1.47 1.11 -3.69
N VAL A 39 -1.78 -0.18 -3.76
CA VAL A 39 -1.75 -0.95 -5.00
C VAL A 39 -2.81 -0.37 -5.94
N HIS A 40 -2.43 -0.05 -7.18
CA HIS A 40 -3.38 0.30 -8.23
C HIS A 40 -4.40 -0.83 -8.41
N GLY A 41 -5.66 -0.55 -8.10
CA GLY A 41 -6.76 -1.50 -8.21
C GLY A 41 -7.47 -1.37 -9.55
N LEU A 42 -8.08 -2.46 -10.02
CA LEU A 42 -8.88 -2.55 -11.26
C LEU A 42 -10.12 -1.63 -11.27
N HIS A 43 -10.42 -0.97 -10.14
CA HIS A 43 -11.53 -0.04 -9.94
C HIS A 43 -11.02 1.35 -9.53
N ASP A 44 -9.92 1.82 -10.12
CA ASP A 44 -9.66 3.26 -10.13
C ASP A 44 -10.89 3.91 -10.76
N THR A 45 -11.70 4.57 -9.94
CA THR A 45 -12.93 5.24 -10.34
C THR A 45 -12.60 6.23 -11.45
N ASP A 46 -13.38 6.22 -12.54
CA ASP A 46 -13.16 7.06 -13.73
C ASP A 46 -13.20 8.58 -13.43
N HIS A 47 -13.53 8.97 -12.19
CA HIS A 47 -13.54 10.35 -11.75
C HIS A 47 -12.41 10.63 -10.76
N ALA A 48 -11.37 11.31 -11.25
CA ALA A 48 -10.39 11.92 -10.36
C ALA A 48 -11.07 13.03 -9.54
N PRO A 49 -10.93 13.03 -8.20
CA PRO A 49 -11.55 14.04 -7.35
C PRO A 49 -11.01 15.42 -7.68
N SER A 50 -11.91 16.40 -7.71
CA SER A 50 -11.56 17.80 -7.94
C SER A 50 -10.70 18.38 -6.81
N VAL A 51 -9.99 19.47 -7.09
CA VAL A 51 -9.20 20.21 -6.08
C VAL A 51 -10.07 20.65 -4.91
N ARG A 52 -11.33 21.04 -5.18
CA ARG A 52 -12.28 21.45 -4.14
C ARG A 52 -12.64 20.28 -3.23
N GLU A 53 -12.91 19.11 -3.79
CA GLU A 53 -13.23 17.91 -3.01
C GLU A 53 -12.04 17.48 -2.15
N LEU A 54 -10.82 17.45 -2.71
CA LEU A 54 -9.61 17.14 -1.95
C LEU A 54 -9.39 18.10 -0.78
N THR A 55 -9.67 19.39 -0.99
CA THR A 55 -9.56 20.41 0.05
C THR A 55 -10.60 20.19 1.14
N ALA A 56 -11.85 19.92 0.77
CA ALA A 56 -12.94 19.64 1.71
C ALA A 56 -12.65 18.38 2.54
N TRP A 57 -12.21 17.29 1.91
CA TRP A 57 -11.83 16.06 2.59
C TRP A 57 -10.65 16.25 3.55
N SER A 58 -9.63 17.01 3.11
CA SER A 58 -8.46 17.30 3.96
C SER A 58 -8.85 18.11 5.20
N ALA A 59 -9.70 19.13 5.03
CA ALA A 59 -10.19 19.96 6.12
C ALA A 59 -11.05 19.15 7.10
N ALA A 60 -12.03 18.39 6.59
CA ALA A 60 -12.90 17.55 7.41
C ALA A 60 -12.10 16.50 8.21
N ALA A 61 -11.10 15.87 7.58
CA ALA A 61 -10.25 14.90 8.27
C ALA A 61 -9.41 15.57 9.38
N ALA A 62 -8.88 16.77 9.13
CA ALA A 62 -8.14 17.53 10.15
C ALA A 62 -9.04 17.94 11.33
N ASP A 63 -10.26 18.40 11.04
CA ASP A 63 -11.25 18.76 12.07
C ASP A 63 -11.63 17.55 12.92
N LEU A 64 -11.88 16.39 12.29
CA LEU A 64 -12.16 15.13 13.01
C LEU A 64 -11.00 14.72 13.91
N TYR A 65 -9.76 14.85 13.45
CA TYR A 65 -8.60 14.61 14.31
C TYR A 65 -8.50 15.61 15.46
N SER A 66 -8.88 16.87 15.25
CA SER A 66 -8.81 17.91 16.29
C SER A 66 -9.73 17.61 17.48
N ILE A 67 -10.84 16.89 17.24
CA ILE A 67 -11.78 16.44 18.26
C ILE A 67 -11.50 15.02 18.77
N GLY A 68 -10.36 14.42 18.36
CA GLY A 68 -9.94 13.09 18.82
C GLY A 68 -10.59 11.92 18.08
N CYS A 69 -11.29 12.17 16.96
CA CYS A 69 -11.87 11.13 16.12
C CYS A 69 -10.91 10.68 15.02
N THR A 70 -10.97 9.40 14.65
CA THR A 70 -10.32 8.89 13.46
C THR A 70 -11.25 9.09 12.26
N PRO A 71 -10.89 9.91 11.26
CA PRO A 71 -11.71 10.10 10.07
C PRO A 71 -11.70 8.83 9.21
N ILE A 72 -12.82 8.57 8.55
CA ILE A 72 -12.93 7.57 7.49
C ILE A 72 -12.96 8.32 6.16
N ILE A 73 -12.01 8.07 5.28
CA ILE A 73 -11.95 8.67 3.94
C ILE A 73 -11.94 7.57 2.86
N PRO A 74 -12.47 7.86 1.66
CA PRO A 74 -12.38 6.95 0.54
C PRO A 74 -10.93 6.71 0.09
N ALA A 75 -10.63 5.50 -0.39
CA ALA A 75 -9.28 5.11 -0.83
C ALA A 75 -8.77 5.97 -1.99
N GLU A 76 -9.63 6.41 -2.90
CA GLU A 76 -9.28 7.30 -4.02
C GLU A 76 -8.86 8.69 -3.55
N ILE A 77 -9.50 9.21 -2.50
CA ILE A 77 -9.13 10.49 -1.89
C ILE A 77 -7.77 10.34 -1.22
N ALA A 78 -7.60 9.29 -0.42
CA ALA A 78 -6.31 8.98 0.18
C ALA A 78 -5.24 8.95 -0.91
N ARG A 79 -5.42 8.15 -1.97
CA ARG A 79 -4.56 8.03 -3.17
C ARG A 79 -4.02 9.33 -3.69
N VAL A 80 -4.90 10.29 -3.90
CA VAL A 80 -4.52 11.58 -4.45
C VAL A 80 -3.76 12.42 -3.43
N LEU A 81 -4.11 12.35 -2.14
CA LEU A 81 -3.42 13.07 -1.07
C LEU A 81 -1.95 12.61 -0.88
N TRP A 82 -1.67 11.31 -0.95
CA TRP A 82 -0.28 10.81 -0.90
C TRP A 82 0.55 11.29 -2.06
N ARG A 83 0.01 11.17 -3.29
CA ARG A 83 0.70 11.60 -4.51
C ARG A 83 0.98 13.10 -4.50
N LYS A 84 0.11 13.90 -3.89
CA LYS A 84 0.30 15.34 -3.72
C LYS A 84 1.51 15.68 -2.82
N GLY A 85 1.87 14.83 -1.86
CA GLY A 85 3.01 15.06 -0.99
C GLY A 85 2.76 16.08 0.13
N GLY A 86 3.83 16.42 0.87
CA GLY A 86 3.79 17.39 1.98
C GLY A 86 2.75 17.04 3.05
N ALA A 87 2.06 18.05 3.57
CA ALA A 87 1.02 17.88 4.59
C ALA A 87 -0.13 16.96 4.16
N ALA A 88 -0.44 16.89 2.85
CA ALA A 88 -1.47 15.99 2.33
C ALA A 88 -1.03 14.52 2.46
N ARG A 89 0.23 14.23 2.21
CA ARG A 89 0.80 12.90 2.41
C ARG A 89 0.84 12.51 3.88
N GLU A 90 1.26 13.43 4.76
CA GLU A 90 1.26 13.19 6.20
C GLU A 90 -0.14 12.87 6.73
N LEU A 91 -1.15 13.61 6.27
CA LEU A 91 -2.55 13.33 6.59
C LEU A 91 -2.95 11.93 6.12
N ALA A 92 -2.65 11.58 4.87
CA ALA A 92 -3.05 10.29 4.33
C ALA A 92 -2.31 9.11 5.00
N GLU A 93 -1.03 9.28 5.34
CA GLU A 93 -0.26 8.34 6.16
C GLU A 93 -0.91 8.11 7.52
N ARG A 94 -1.33 9.20 8.18
CA ARG A 94 -1.98 9.13 9.49
C ARG A 94 -3.31 8.39 9.43
N VAL A 95 -4.15 8.71 8.45
CA VAL A 95 -5.45 8.04 8.25
C VAL A 95 -5.27 6.57 7.92
N TYR A 96 -4.32 6.24 7.03
CA TYR A 96 -4.01 4.85 6.69
C TYR A 96 -3.54 4.05 7.91
N ARG A 97 -2.62 4.58 8.72
CA ARG A 97 -2.15 3.92 9.95
C ARG A 97 -3.26 3.70 10.98
N ALA A 98 -4.24 4.59 11.02
CA ALA A 98 -5.40 4.46 11.91
C ALA A 98 -6.50 3.52 11.38
N GLY A 99 -6.32 2.95 10.19
CA GLY A 99 -7.34 2.09 9.55
C GLY A 99 -8.55 2.86 9.00
N GLY A 100 -8.45 4.18 8.87
CA GLY A 100 -9.55 5.06 8.43
C GLY A 100 -9.72 5.17 6.92
N VAL A 101 -9.30 4.16 6.15
CA VAL A 101 -9.43 4.16 4.69
C VAL A 101 -10.46 3.12 4.27
N ALA A 102 -11.52 3.57 3.60
CA ALA A 102 -12.58 2.71 3.06
C ALA A 102 -12.34 2.40 1.58
N ALA A 103 -12.62 1.16 1.17
CA ALA A 103 -12.52 0.70 -0.21
C ALA A 103 -13.77 1.04 -1.03
#